data_AF-A0A1L9MVY2-F1
#
_entry.id   AF-A0A1L9MVY2-F1
#
_cell.length_a   1.000
_cell.length_b   1.000
_cell.length_c   1.000
_cell.angle_alpha   90.00
_cell.angle_beta   90.00
_cell.angle_gamma   90.00
#
_symmetry.space_group_name_H-M   'P 1'
#
loop_
_entity.id
_entity.type
_entity.pdbx_description
1 polymer ?
#
loop_
_entity_poly.entity_id
_entity_poly.type
_entity_poly.pdbx_seq_one_letter_code
_entity_poly.pdbx_strand_id
1 'polypeptide(L)'
;MRVGFSWYQEQKGFAQDLDEGKLSLPLIHLLTQSPNAALIENIQQERARNNKLPADLKQLILDEMRDQKILQLTEETLKGLEAKVYRHLERLEVSAGIKNFTFRFLLNRLREM
;
A
#
# COMPACT_ATOMS: atom_id res chain seq x y z
N MET A 1 -2.27 19.80 -6.11
CA MET A 1 -0.86 19.38 -5.93
C MET A 1 -0.91 17.87 -5.71
N ARG A 2 -0.66 17.07 -6.75
CA ARG A 2 -0.71 15.60 -6.67
C ARG A 2 0.54 15.16 -5.91
N VAL A 3 0.38 14.60 -4.72
CA VAL A 3 1.49 14.04 -3.93
C VAL A 3 1.69 12.58 -4.37
N GLY A 4 1.90 12.36 -5.67
CA GLY A 4 2.02 11.03 -6.24
C GLY A 4 3.48 10.63 -6.45
N PHE A 5 3.88 9.49 -5.88
CA PHE A 5 5.10 8.66 -6.10
C PHE A 5 6.47 9.36 -6.26
N SER A 6 6.63 10.35 -7.15
CA SER A 6 7.88 11.09 -7.39
C SER A 6 8.33 11.89 -6.16
N TRP A 7 7.41 12.54 -5.44
CA TRP A 7 7.75 13.28 -4.21
C TRP A 7 8.20 12.34 -3.08
N TYR A 8 7.61 11.14 -3.01
CA TYR A 8 8.03 10.08 -2.08
C TYR A 8 9.42 9.52 -2.45
N GLN A 9 9.70 9.28 -3.74
CA GLN A 9 11.01 8.83 -4.20
C GLN A 9 12.11 9.87 -3.99
N GLU A 10 11.82 11.15 -4.23
CA GLU A 10 12.77 12.26 -4.03
C GLU A 10 13.18 12.44 -2.57
N GLN A 11 12.29 12.14 -1.61
CA GLN A 11 12.59 12.30 -0.19
C GLN A 11 13.18 11.06 0.50
N LYS A 12 12.82 9.85 0.05
CA LYS A 12 13.22 8.59 0.68
C LYS A 12 14.29 7.79 -0.09
N GLY A 13 14.40 7.99 -1.41
CA GLY A 13 15.21 7.16 -2.28
C GLY A 13 14.47 5.91 -2.78
N PHE A 14 15.08 5.24 -3.77
CA PHE A 14 14.45 4.18 -4.56
C PHE A 14 13.98 2.98 -3.69
N ALA A 15 12.66 2.78 -3.66
CA ALA A 15 11.97 1.71 -2.96
C ALA A 15 12.50 1.46 -1.53
N GLN A 16 12.73 2.56 -0.77
CA GLN A 16 13.31 2.50 0.57
C GLN A 16 12.47 1.67 1.55
N ASP A 17 11.15 1.56 1.36
CA ASP A 17 10.31 0.71 2.20
C ASP A 17 10.71 -0.78 2.11
N LEU A 18 11.34 -1.23 1.01
CA LEU A 18 11.93 -2.56 0.89
C LEU A 18 13.26 -2.67 1.67
N ASP A 19 14.07 -1.60 1.72
CA ASP A 19 15.27 -1.55 2.57
C ASP A 19 14.93 -1.58 4.06
N GLU A 20 13.87 -0.87 4.44
CA GLU A 20 13.26 -0.91 5.78
C GLU A 20 12.55 -2.25 6.05
N GLY A 21 12.32 -3.03 4.97
CA GLY A 21 11.58 -4.30 4.91
C GLY A 21 10.27 -4.25 5.66
N LYS A 22 9.53 -3.17 5.40
CA LYS A 22 8.14 -3.07 5.81
C LYS A 22 7.33 -4.16 5.13
N LEU A 23 6.56 -4.88 5.92
CA LEU A 23 5.51 -5.77 5.44
C LEU A 23 4.28 -4.92 5.06
N SER A 24 4.41 -4.17 3.98
CA SER A 24 3.32 -3.38 3.42
C SER A 24 2.25 -4.29 2.81
N LEU A 25 1.01 -3.81 2.70
CA LEU A 25 -0.10 -4.56 2.12
C LEU A 25 0.22 -5.14 0.71
N PRO A 26 0.87 -4.39 -0.22
CA PRO A 26 1.36 -4.96 -1.46
C PRO A 26 2.32 -6.13 -1.27
N LEU A 27 3.29 -6.02 -0.35
CA LEU A 27 4.27 -7.08 -0.13
C LEU A 27 3.64 -8.32 0.50
N ILE A 28 2.66 -8.14 1.40
CA ILE A 28 1.88 -9.25 1.97
C ILE A 28 1.09 -9.98 0.88
N HIS A 29 0.41 -9.23 -0.01
CA HIS A 29 -0.30 -9.84 -1.14
C HIS A 29 0.66 -10.58 -2.08
N LEU A 30 1.82 -9.99 -2.35
CA LEU A 30 2.85 -10.62 -3.17
C LEU A 30 3.33 -11.95 -2.55
N LEU A 31 3.67 -11.95 -1.26
CA LEU A 31 4.13 -13.14 -0.55
C LEU A 31 3.07 -14.24 -0.40
N THR A 32 1.79 -13.89 -0.48
CA THR A 32 0.70 -14.86 -0.30
C THR A 32 0.12 -15.40 -1.60
N GLN A 33 0.26 -14.66 -2.72
CA GLN A 33 -0.43 -14.97 -3.97
C GLN A 33 0.51 -15.19 -5.15
N SER A 34 1.75 -14.69 -5.10
CA SER A 34 2.70 -14.87 -6.20
C SER A 34 3.16 -16.33 -6.29
N PRO A 35 3.26 -16.91 -7.49
CA PRO A 35 3.92 -18.21 -7.69
C PRO A 35 5.41 -18.16 -7.31
N ASN A 36 6.01 -16.97 -7.28
CA ASN A 36 7.40 -16.72 -6.92
C ASN A 36 7.56 -16.31 -5.45
N ALA A 37 6.55 -16.51 -4.60
CA ALA A 37 6.59 -16.12 -3.18
C ALA A 37 7.86 -16.58 -2.45
N ALA A 38 8.29 -17.83 -2.66
CA ALA A 38 9.52 -18.36 -2.04
C ALA A 38 10.79 -17.60 -2.45
N LEU A 39 10.88 -17.13 -3.70
CA LEU A 39 11.99 -16.28 -4.16
C LEU A 39 11.96 -14.93 -3.44
N ILE A 40 10.78 -14.31 -3.34
CA ILE A 40 10.61 -13.03 -2.63
C ILE A 40 10.94 -13.18 -1.14
N GLU A 41 10.54 -14.27 -0.50
CA GLU A 41 10.91 -14.58 0.90
C GLU A 41 12.42 -14.68 1.07
N ASN A 42 13.11 -15.40 0.17
CA ASN A 42 14.57 -15.52 0.22
C ASN A 42 15.25 -14.14 0.08
N ILE A 43 14.75 -13.29 -0.82
CA ILE A 43 15.24 -11.92 -0.98
C ILE A 43 15.04 -11.11 0.32
N GLN A 44 13.90 -11.28 1.00
CA GLN A 44 13.64 -10.63 2.29
C GLN A 44 14.56 -11.14 3.41
N GLN A 45 14.92 -12.42 3.39
CA GLN A 45 15.91 -12.98 4.33
C GLN A 45 17.32 -12.43 4.07
N GLU A 46 17.73 -12.33 2.80
CA GLU A 46 19.00 -11.70 2.41
C GLU A 46 19.04 -10.22 2.81
N ARG A 47 17.93 -9.51 2.67
CA ARG A 47 17.76 -8.16 3.20
C ARG A 47 17.96 -8.10 4.72
N ALA A 48 17.38 -9.04 5.47
CA ALA A 48 17.51 -9.08 6.93
C ALA A 48 18.95 -9.34 7.39
N ARG A 49 19.74 -10.09 6.60
CA ARG A 49 21.17 -10.34 6.87
C ARG A 49 22.04 -9.12 6.57
N ASN A 50 21.76 -8.43 5.47
CA ASN A 50 22.61 -7.36 4.94
C ASN A 50 22.11 -5.94 5.30
N ASN A 51 21.01 -5.84 6.05
CA ASN A 51 20.31 -4.60 6.44
C ASN A 51 19.84 -3.70 5.27
N LYS A 52 20.05 -4.12 4.02
CA LYS A 52 19.70 -3.36 2.81
C LYS A 52 19.54 -4.30 1.61
N LEU A 53 18.72 -3.89 0.64
CA LEU A 53 18.60 -4.58 -0.63
C LEU A 53 19.40 -3.87 -1.74
N PRO A 54 20.19 -4.63 -2.52
CA PRO A 54 20.71 -4.16 -3.81
C PRO A 54 19.57 -3.67 -4.72
N ALA A 55 19.85 -2.70 -5.59
CA ALA A 55 18.87 -2.11 -6.50
C ALA A 55 18.21 -3.17 -7.41
N ASP A 56 19.00 -4.13 -7.90
CA ASP A 56 18.50 -5.18 -8.80
C ASP A 56 17.48 -6.10 -8.13
N LEU A 57 17.69 -6.44 -6.84
CA LEU A 57 16.74 -7.25 -6.09
C LEU A 57 15.46 -6.48 -5.76
N LYS A 58 15.54 -5.15 -5.54
CA LYS A 58 14.35 -4.30 -5.43
C LYS A 58 13.58 -4.27 -6.73
N GLN A 59 14.28 -4.15 -7.86
CA GLN A 59 13.66 -4.13 -9.17
C GLN A 59 12.93 -5.45 -9.44
N LEU A 60 13.54 -6.58 -9.08
CA LEU A 60 12.91 -7.90 -9.20
C LEU A 60 11.60 -8.00 -8.38
N ILE A 61 11.58 -7.49 -7.15
CA ILE A 61 10.34 -7.44 -6.35
C ILE A 61 9.29 -6.55 -7.04
N LEU A 62 9.68 -5.39 -7.58
CA LEU A 62 8.77 -4.46 -8.24
C LEU A 62 8.22 -5.01 -9.56
N ASP A 63 9.02 -5.76 -10.31
CA ASP A 63 8.61 -6.41 -11.55
C ASP A 63 7.60 -7.53 -11.25
N GLU A 64 7.86 -8.35 -10.24
CA GLU A 64 6.89 -9.34 -9.80
C GLU A 64 5.58 -8.68 -9.31
N MET A 65 5.65 -7.57 -8.57
CA MET A 65 4.46 -6.81 -8.17
C MET A 65 3.65 -6.31 -9.37
N ARG A 66 4.34 -5.92 -10.45
CA ARG A 66 3.70 -5.47 -11.69
C ARG A 66 3.04 -6.64 -12.42
N ASP A 67 3.75 -7.75 -12.56
CA ASP A 67 3.28 -8.94 -13.28
C ASP A 67 2.07 -9.56 -12.59
N GLN A 68 2.09 -9.62 -11.25
CA GLN A 68 0.96 -10.08 -10.45
C GLN A 68 -0.12 -9.02 -10.22
N LYS A 69 0.02 -7.82 -10.80
CA LYS A 69 -0.94 -6.70 -10.68
C LYS A 69 -1.28 -6.33 -9.23
N ILE A 70 -0.31 -6.48 -8.32
CA ILE A 70 -0.50 -6.30 -6.88
C ILE A 70 -1.01 -4.90 -6.53
N LEU A 71 -0.56 -3.87 -7.24
CA LEU A 71 -1.02 -2.50 -7.00
C LEU A 71 -2.51 -2.33 -7.33
N GLN A 72 -3.01 -3.01 -8.35
CA GLN A 72 -4.44 -2.98 -8.70
C GLN A 72 -5.26 -3.65 -7.60
N LEU A 73 -4.82 -4.82 -7.12
CA LEU A 73 -5.45 -5.52 -6.00
C LEU A 73 -5.45 -4.67 -4.71
N THR A 74 -4.35 -3.96 -4.45
CA THR A 74 -4.22 -3.09 -3.28
C THR A 74 -5.16 -1.89 -3.40
N GLU A 75 -5.28 -1.30 -4.60
CA GLU A 75 -6.21 -0.20 -4.87
C GLU A 75 -7.66 -0.64 -4.72
N GLU A 76 -8.04 -1.83 -5.22
CA GLU A 76 -9.37 -2.40 -5.05
C GLU A 76 -9.70 -2.64 -3.58
N THR A 77 -8.74 -3.15 -2.81
CA THR A 77 -8.88 -3.36 -1.35
C THR A 77 -9.11 -2.02 -0.64
N LEU A 78 -8.35 -0.98 -1.02
CA LEU A 78 -8.50 0.37 -0.46
C LEU A 78 -9.88 0.97 -0.77
N LYS A 79 -10.32 0.89 -2.03
CA LYS A 79 -11.68 1.33 -2.45
C LYS A 79 -12.77 0.59 -1.69
N GLY A 80 -12.60 -0.71 -1.46
CA GLY A 80 -13.52 -1.53 -0.67
C GLY A 80 -13.60 -1.08 0.79
N LEU A 81 -12.46 -0.75 1.41
CA LEU A 81 -12.41 -0.20 2.77
C LEU A 81 -13.05 1.19 2.84
N GLU A 82 -12.74 2.07 1.89
CA GLU A 82 -13.33 3.39 1.77
C GLU A 82 -14.87 3.29 1.73
N ALA A 83 -15.41 2.45 0.84
CA ALA A 83 -16.85 2.25 0.71
C ALA A 83 -17.49 1.70 1.99
N LYS A 84 -16.79 0.86 2.77
CA LYS A 84 -17.27 0.39 4.08
C LYS A 84 -17.31 1.54 5.08
N VAL A 85 -16.26 2.36 5.16
CA VAL A 85 -16.19 3.49 6.09
C VAL A 85 -17.30 4.50 5.80
N TYR A 86 -17.55 4.85 4.54
CA TYR A 86 -18.65 5.75 4.17
C TYR A 86 -20.03 5.19 4.55
N ARG A 87 -20.28 3.89 4.31
CA ARG A 87 -21.54 3.24 4.71
C ARG A 87 -21.73 3.25 6.23
N HIS A 88 -20.67 3.00 6.99
CA HIS A 88 -20.73 3.05 8.45
C HIS A 88 -20.99 4.47 8.96
N LEU A 89 -20.34 5.48 8.38
CA LEU A 89 -20.56 6.87 8.72
C LEU A 89 -22.01 7.28 8.44
N GLU A 90 -22.53 6.94 7.26
CA GLU A 90 -23.91 7.24 6.90
C GLU A 90 -24.91 6.61 7.87
N ARG A 91 -24.70 5.34 8.26
CA ARG A 91 -25.54 4.67 9.26
C ARG A 91 -25.53 5.41 10.61
N LEU A 92 -24.36 5.88 11.05
CA LEU A 92 -24.23 6.64 12.30
C LEU A 92 -24.91 8.00 12.21
N GLU A 93 -24.77 8.71 11.09
CA GLU A 93 -25.44 10.00 10.86
C GLU A 93 -26.96 9.86 10.85
N VAL A 94 -27.49 8.80 10.22
CA VAL A 94 -28.92 8.49 10.24
C VAL A 94 -29.40 8.20 11.66
N SER A 95 -28.66 7.37 12.40
CA SER A 95 -29.01 7.03 13.79
C SER A 95 -28.92 8.23 14.75
N ALA A 96 -27.99 9.16 14.50
CA ALA A 96 -27.80 10.34 15.33
C ALA A 96 -28.69 11.52 14.91
N GLY A 97 -29.31 11.45 13.72
CA GLY A 97 -30.09 12.55 13.13
C GLY A 97 -29.26 13.75 12.68
N ILE A 98 -27.92 13.66 12.70
CA ILE A 98 -27.01 14.76 12.43
C ILE A 98 -25.89 14.29 11.49
N LYS A 99 -25.58 15.10 10.46
CA LYS A 99 -24.47 14.87 9.53
C LYS A 99 -23.13 15.25 10.15
N ASN A 100 -22.10 14.42 9.95
CA ASN A 100 -20.75 14.68 10.44
C ASN A 100 -19.85 15.14 9.28
N PHE A 101 -19.95 16.43 8.96
CA PHE A 101 -19.19 17.03 7.86
C PHE A 101 -17.69 16.99 8.07
N THR A 102 -17.21 17.07 9.32
CA THR A 102 -15.78 16.98 9.64
C THR A 102 -15.20 15.63 9.27
N PHE A 103 -15.88 14.53 9.61
CA PHE A 103 -15.45 13.19 9.21
C PHE A 103 -15.51 13.01 7.69
N ARG A 104 -16.57 13.49 7.03
CA ARG A 104 -16.66 13.44 5.56
C ARG A 104 -15.54 14.21 4.89
N PHE A 105 -15.17 15.36 5.43
CA PHE A 105 -14.03 16.15 4.93
C PHE A 105 -12.71 15.39 5.08
N LEU A 106 -12.45 14.79 6.24
CA LEU A 106 -11.25 13.95 6.47
C LEU A 106 -11.17 12.78 5.48
N LEU A 107 -12.28 12.07 5.25
CA LEU A 107 -12.32 10.96 4.30
C LEU A 107 -12.03 11.41 2.86
N ASN A 108 -12.57 12.55 2.45
CA ASN A 108 -12.27 13.12 1.13
C ASN A 108 -10.78 13.48 0.99
N ARG A 109 -10.16 14.04 2.03
CA ARG A 109 -8.73 14.39 2.01
C ARG A 109 -7.83 13.16 1.88
N LEU A 110 -8.17 12.04 2.54
CA LEU A 110 -7.43 10.79 2.41
C LEU A 110 -7.47 10.20 0.99
N ARG A 111 -8.51 10.51 0.21
CA ARG A 111 -8.64 10.06 -1.18
C ARG A 111 -7.80 10.89 -2.17
N GLU A 112 -7.51 12.15 -1.82
CA GLU A 112 -6.77 13.07 -2.69
C GLU A 112 -5.24 13.00 -2.53
N MET A 113 -4.77 12.27 -1.51
CA MET A 113 -3.34 12.01 -1.26
C MET A 113 -2.81 10.93 -2.18
#